data_AF-A0A2E7BA94-F1
#
_entry.id   AF-A0A2E7BA94-F1
#
_cell.length_a   1.000
_cell.length_b   1.000
_cell.length_c   1.000
_cell.angle_alpha   90.00
_cell.angle_beta   90.00
_cell.angle_gamma   90.00
#
_symmetry.space_group_name_H-M   'P 1'
#
loop_
_entity.id
_entity.type
_entity.pdbx_description
1 polymer ?
#
loop_
_entity_poly.entity_id
_entity_poly.type
_entity_poly.pdbx_seq_one_letter_code
_entity_poly.pdbx_strand_id
1 'polypeptide(L)'
;MGEHFQEPRMIRSLAAASLAIVFTAIPAQAETDSQTLAACMIEHSTETDVATMKELMLYALQDQEEEATSSLLKIAFSATSIATSDCGMSLSDLDSPLFEDAMQIYGEHLGTVIMERALSFLGDFGE
;
A
#
# COMPACT_ATOMS: atom_id res chain seq x y z
N MET A 1 26.42 41.84 -51.95
CA MET A 1 26.18 41.25 -53.29
C MET A 1 26.76 39.84 -53.27
N GLY A 2 25.90 38.82 -53.40
CA GLY A 2 26.18 37.36 -53.45
C GLY A 2 26.44 36.72 -52.08
N GLU A 3 25.56 35.97 -51.40
CA GLU A 3 24.79 34.72 -51.74
C GLU A 3 25.72 33.54 -52.10
N HIS A 4 26.05 32.71 -51.11
CA HIS A 4 25.39 31.45 -50.71
C HIS A 4 25.78 30.25 -51.59
N PHE A 5 26.41 29.23 -50.98
CA PHE A 5 26.10 27.85 -51.32
C PHE A 5 26.41 26.89 -50.16
N GLN A 6 25.35 26.28 -49.63
CA GLN A 6 25.35 25.13 -48.73
C GLN A 6 24.33 24.16 -49.33
N GLU A 7 24.72 22.90 -49.59
CA GLU A 7 23.83 21.73 -49.44
C GLU A 7 24.60 20.39 -49.58
N PRO A 8 24.05 19.28 -49.03
CA PRO A 8 24.79 18.15 -48.46
C PRO A 8 24.40 16.77 -49.05
N ARG A 9 24.87 15.71 -48.35
CA ARG A 9 24.38 14.31 -48.28
C ARG A 9 24.96 13.32 -49.30
N MET A 10 25.16 12.04 -49.02
CA MET A 10 25.21 11.18 -47.82
C MET A 10 25.48 9.78 -48.40
N ILE A 11 26.47 9.01 -47.94
CA ILE A 11 26.44 7.53 -48.05
C ILE A 11 27.23 6.88 -46.88
N ARG A 12 26.50 6.05 -46.12
CA ARG A 12 26.88 4.85 -45.34
C ARG A 12 27.72 4.97 -44.06
N SER A 13 27.11 4.60 -42.93
CA SER A 13 27.46 3.32 -42.27
C SER A 13 26.50 2.95 -41.12
N LEU A 14 26.45 1.64 -40.91
CA LEU A 14 25.61 0.84 -40.02
C LEU A 14 25.78 1.16 -38.53
N ALA A 15 24.71 0.87 -37.77
CA ALA A 15 24.69 -0.07 -36.63
C ALA A 15 23.98 0.44 -35.36
N ALA A 16 23.35 -0.53 -34.70
CA ALA A 16 22.86 -0.55 -33.32
C ALA A 16 21.56 0.21 -33.03
N ALA A 17 20.44 -0.48 -33.25
CA ALA A 17 19.22 -0.26 -32.48
C ALA A 17 19.47 -0.71 -31.04
N SER A 18 19.72 0.24 -30.14
CA SER A 18 19.79 0.00 -28.70
C SER A 18 18.38 -0.09 -28.14
N LEU A 19 17.86 -1.31 -27.96
CA LEU A 19 16.71 -1.56 -27.07
C LEU A 19 17.19 -1.34 -25.63
N ALA A 20 17.09 -0.10 -25.15
CA ALA A 20 17.22 0.20 -23.74
C ALA A 20 15.96 -0.30 -23.03
N ILE A 21 16.03 -1.52 -22.49
CA ILE A 21 15.08 -1.97 -21.47
C ILE A 21 15.42 -1.17 -20.22
N VAL A 22 14.70 -0.08 -19.99
CA VAL A 22 14.75 0.65 -18.73
C VAL A 22 14.05 -0.23 -17.69
N PHE A 23 14.82 -1.00 -16.93
CA PHE A 23 14.35 -1.53 -15.66
C PHE A 23 14.15 -0.32 -14.75
N THR A 24 12.91 0.12 -14.61
CA THR A 24 12.51 1.06 -13.55
C THR A 24 12.67 0.31 -12.23
N ALA A 25 13.85 0.44 -11.61
CA ALA A 25 14.05 0.02 -10.24
C ALA A 25 13.07 0.81 -9.36
N ILE A 26 12.04 0.14 -8.86
CA ILE A 26 11.19 0.68 -7.80
C ILE A 26 12.13 0.95 -6.61
N PRO A 27 12.08 2.12 -5.97
CA PRO A 27 13.05 2.46 -4.94
C PRO A 27 12.78 1.57 -3.72
N ALA A 28 13.72 0.69 -3.40
CA ALA A 28 13.72 -0.11 -2.16
C ALA A 28 13.58 0.74 -0.88
N GLN A 29 13.80 2.05 -0.97
CA GLN A 29 13.55 3.00 0.13
C GLN A 29 12.06 3.19 0.42
N ALA A 30 11.20 3.29 -0.59
CA ALA A 30 9.75 3.46 -0.38
C ALA A 30 9.13 2.23 0.33
N GLU A 31 9.60 1.04 -0.03
CA GLU A 31 9.20 -0.22 0.62
C GLU A 31 9.64 -0.29 2.10
N THR A 32 10.79 0.33 2.42
CA THR A 32 11.29 0.40 3.81
C THR A 32 10.48 1.42 4.63
N ASP A 33 10.10 2.52 4.01
CA ASP A 33 9.34 3.59 4.66
C ASP A 33 7.89 3.13 4.97
N SER A 34 7.25 2.40 4.06
CA SER A 34 5.90 1.86 4.26
C SER A 34 5.86 0.78 5.35
N GLN A 35 6.87 -0.11 5.38
CA GLN A 35 7.04 -1.08 6.48
C GLN A 35 7.22 -0.41 7.83
N THR A 36 8.01 0.67 7.88
CA THR A 36 8.24 1.43 9.12
C THR A 36 6.96 2.11 9.60
N LEU A 37 6.21 2.73 8.68
CA LEU A 37 4.92 3.33 8.99
C LEU A 37 3.91 2.27 9.47
N ALA A 38 3.80 1.14 8.76
CA ALA A 38 2.91 0.05 9.14
C ALA A 38 3.25 -0.53 10.52
N ALA A 39 4.53 -0.72 10.82
CA ALA A 39 4.98 -1.19 12.13
C ALA A 39 4.55 -0.23 13.25
N CYS A 40 4.70 1.08 13.04
CA CYS A 40 4.20 2.07 13.99
C CYS A 40 2.67 2.02 14.12
N MET A 41 1.94 1.91 13.01
CA MET A 41 0.48 1.81 13.04
C MET A 41 0.01 0.58 13.84
N ILE A 42 0.68 -0.56 13.64
CA ILE A 42 0.45 -1.80 14.40
C ILE A 42 0.70 -1.60 15.90
N GLU A 43 1.79 -0.93 16.28
CA GLU A 43 2.11 -0.64 17.69
C GLU A 43 1.04 0.23 18.37
N HIS A 44 0.44 1.16 17.63
CA HIS A 44 -0.60 2.07 18.12
C HIS A 44 -2.03 1.56 17.90
N SER A 45 -2.18 0.34 17.37
CA SER A 45 -3.48 -0.27 17.13
C SER A 45 -4.18 -0.64 18.42
N THR A 46 -5.51 -0.62 18.40
CA THR A 46 -6.35 -0.97 19.53
C THR A 46 -7.18 -2.22 19.26
N GLU A 47 -7.75 -2.80 20.32
CA GLU A 47 -8.75 -3.88 20.18
C GLU A 47 -9.99 -3.43 19.39
N THR A 48 -10.28 -2.11 19.35
CA THR A 48 -11.36 -1.57 18.53
C THR A 48 -11.07 -1.74 17.04
N ASP A 49 -9.81 -1.58 16.62
CA ASP A 49 -9.39 -1.77 15.22
C ASP A 49 -9.53 -3.24 14.83
N VAL A 50 -9.09 -4.15 15.69
CA VAL A 50 -9.25 -5.59 15.48
C VAL A 50 -10.74 -5.98 15.42
N ALA A 51 -11.57 -5.45 16.32
CA ALA A 51 -13.01 -5.71 16.32
C ALA A 51 -13.69 -5.18 15.05
N THR A 52 -13.33 -3.97 14.61
CA THR A 52 -13.88 -3.35 13.40
C THR A 52 -13.44 -4.11 12.14
N MET A 53 -12.20 -4.59 12.09
CA MET A 53 -11.71 -5.44 10.99
C MET A 53 -12.46 -6.77 10.98
N LYS A 54 -12.74 -7.36 12.14
CA LYS A 54 -13.57 -8.57 12.24
C LYS A 54 -14.99 -8.32 11.72
N GLU A 55 -15.61 -7.20 12.07
CA GLU A 55 -16.91 -6.81 11.54
C GLU A 55 -16.86 -6.69 10.01
N LEU A 56 -15.86 -5.98 9.47
CA LEU A 56 -15.64 -5.87 8.03
C LEU A 56 -15.58 -7.25 7.36
N MET A 57 -14.75 -8.16 7.87
CA MET A 57 -14.62 -9.52 7.34
C MET A 57 -15.95 -10.28 7.41
N LEU A 58 -16.68 -10.17 8.51
CA LEU A 58 -17.97 -10.85 8.67
C LEU A 58 -19.03 -10.31 7.70
N TYR A 59 -19.12 -8.99 7.54
CA TYR A 59 -20.06 -8.37 6.59
C TYR A 59 -19.69 -8.72 5.15
N ALA A 60 -18.41 -8.67 4.79
CA ALA A 60 -17.93 -9.04 3.46
C ALA A 60 -18.24 -10.52 3.12
N LEU A 61 -18.04 -11.44 4.08
CA LEU A 61 -18.36 -12.87 3.92
C LEU A 61 -19.87 -13.16 3.82
N GLN A 62 -20.71 -12.22 4.24
CA GLN A 62 -22.17 -12.32 4.22
C GLN A 62 -22.80 -11.50 3.08
N ASP A 63 -21.99 -10.99 2.14
CA ASP A 63 -22.42 -10.14 1.03
C ASP A 63 -23.21 -8.88 1.50
N GLN A 64 -22.91 -8.38 2.71
CA GLN A 64 -23.48 -7.15 3.28
C GLN A 64 -22.62 -5.93 2.90
N GLU A 65 -22.75 -5.47 1.65
CA GLU A 65 -21.88 -4.45 1.05
C GLU A 65 -21.91 -3.10 1.77
N GLU A 66 -23.10 -2.63 2.19
CA GLU A 66 -23.24 -1.33 2.86
C GLU A 66 -22.56 -1.35 4.24
N GLU A 67 -22.78 -2.40 5.02
CA GLU A 67 -22.17 -2.60 6.32
C GLU A 67 -20.67 -2.83 6.22
N ALA A 68 -20.21 -3.63 5.25
CA ALA A 68 -18.80 -3.83 4.97
C ALA A 68 -18.13 -2.50 4.63
N THR A 69 -18.72 -1.69 3.74
CA THR A 69 -18.20 -0.37 3.38
C THR A 69 -18.14 0.56 4.59
N SER A 70 -19.16 0.54 5.46
CA SER A 70 -19.16 1.31 6.70
C SER A 70 -18.01 0.92 7.63
N SER A 71 -17.78 -0.39 7.82
CA SER A 71 -16.67 -0.87 8.65
C SER A 71 -15.30 -0.60 8.03
N LEU A 72 -15.17 -0.68 6.70
CA LEU A 72 -13.96 -0.29 5.99
C LEU A 72 -13.63 1.18 6.20
N LEU A 73 -14.62 2.08 6.12
CA LEU A 73 -14.42 3.51 6.37
C LEU A 73 -13.99 3.79 7.81
N LYS A 74 -14.51 3.06 8.80
CA LYS A 74 -14.07 3.17 10.20
C LYS A 74 -12.61 2.76 10.35
N ILE A 75 -12.20 1.65 9.73
CA ILE A 75 -10.79 1.23 9.70
C ILE A 75 -9.91 2.30 9.05
N ALA A 76 -10.30 2.79 7.87
CA ALA A 76 -9.54 3.81 7.16
C ALA A 76 -9.38 5.10 7.98
N PHE A 77 -10.44 5.54 8.66
CA PHE A 77 -10.39 6.71 9.53
C PHE A 77 -9.46 6.50 10.74
N SER A 78 -9.58 5.35 11.42
CA SER A 78 -8.73 5.01 12.55
C SER A 78 -7.25 4.94 12.12
N ALA A 79 -6.96 4.22 11.04
CA ALA A 79 -5.63 4.07 10.49
C ALA A 79 -5.03 5.41 10.05
N THR A 80 -5.82 6.29 9.43
CA THR A 80 -5.42 7.67 9.10
C THR A 80 -5.09 8.47 10.35
N SER A 81 -5.91 8.36 11.39
CA SER A 81 -5.68 9.04 12.67
C SER A 81 -4.37 8.57 13.31
N ILE A 82 -4.13 7.26 13.37
CA ILE A 82 -2.89 6.68 13.90
C ILE A 82 -1.69 7.13 13.08
N ALA A 83 -1.76 6.98 11.76
CA ALA A 83 -0.65 7.32 10.86
C ALA A 83 -0.23 8.79 11.01
N THR A 84 -1.20 9.70 11.12
CA THR A 84 -0.93 11.14 11.15
C THR A 84 -0.64 11.69 12.54
N SER A 85 -1.32 11.18 13.56
CA SER A 85 -1.24 11.72 14.93
C SER A 85 -0.16 11.02 15.76
N ASP A 86 -0.01 9.70 15.59
CA ASP A 86 0.89 8.88 16.42
C ASP A 86 2.17 8.52 15.66
N CYS A 87 2.08 8.29 14.35
CA CYS A 87 3.24 7.89 13.52
C CYS A 87 3.89 9.03 12.71
N GLY A 88 3.38 10.26 12.85
CA GLY A 88 4.02 11.45 12.28
C GLY A 88 3.97 11.56 10.75
N MET A 89 3.09 10.80 10.08
CA MET A 89 2.84 10.96 8.65
C MET A 89 2.14 12.30 8.36
N SER A 90 2.54 12.97 7.29
CA SER A 90 1.86 14.19 6.85
C SER A 90 0.49 13.85 6.24
N LEU A 91 -0.51 14.72 6.45
CA LEU A 91 -1.80 14.62 5.75
C LEU A 91 -1.66 14.72 4.23
N SER A 92 -0.60 15.36 3.73
CA SER A 92 -0.30 15.41 2.28
C SER A 92 0.02 14.04 1.68
N ASP A 93 0.40 13.07 2.52
CA ASP A 93 0.91 11.78 2.08
C ASP A 93 -0.17 10.70 2.11
N LEU A 94 -1.42 11.06 2.42
CA LEU A 94 -2.55 10.13 2.46
C LEU A 94 -2.86 9.50 1.09
N ASP A 95 -2.74 10.27 0.01
CA ASP A 95 -2.95 9.78 -1.35
C ASP A 95 -1.65 9.23 -1.98
N SER A 96 -0.63 8.98 -1.16
CA SER A 96 0.66 8.49 -1.64
C SER A 96 0.76 6.96 -1.56
N PRO A 97 1.60 6.33 -2.41
CA PRO A 97 1.86 4.89 -2.33
C PRO A 97 2.41 4.46 -0.97
N LEU A 98 3.07 5.36 -0.23
CA LEU A 98 3.58 5.08 1.12
C LEU A 98 2.45 4.66 2.07
N PHE A 99 1.35 5.42 2.08
CA PHE A 99 0.23 5.12 2.97
C PHE A 99 -0.58 3.92 2.49
N GLU A 100 -0.75 3.76 1.18
CA GLU A 100 -1.42 2.59 0.59
C GLU A 100 -0.71 1.28 0.95
N ASP A 101 0.61 1.22 0.75
CA ASP A 101 1.43 0.06 1.08
C ASP A 101 1.41 -0.22 2.59
N ALA A 102 1.48 0.83 3.42
CA ALA A 102 1.41 0.68 4.87
C ALA A 102 0.03 0.17 5.33
N MET A 103 -1.05 0.65 4.71
CA MET A 103 -2.42 0.21 4.95
C MET A 103 -2.62 -1.26 4.59
N GLN A 104 -1.97 -1.75 3.53
CA GLN A 104 -2.00 -3.16 3.19
C GLN A 104 -1.37 -4.01 4.29
N ILE A 105 -0.13 -3.69 4.69
CA ILE A 105 0.58 -4.42 5.76
C ILE A 105 -0.21 -4.36 7.08
N TYR A 106 -0.75 -3.19 7.40
CA TYR A 106 -1.57 -2.98 8.58
C TYR A 106 -2.84 -3.84 8.56
N GLY A 107 -3.57 -3.85 7.45
CA GLY A 107 -4.78 -4.65 7.27
C GLY A 107 -4.50 -6.16 7.32
N GLU A 108 -3.40 -6.61 6.71
CA GLU A 108 -2.93 -7.99 6.79
C GLU A 108 -2.66 -8.40 8.24
N HIS A 109 -1.97 -7.55 9.01
CA HIS A 109 -1.72 -7.80 10.43
C HIS A 109 -3.02 -7.97 11.23
N LEU A 110 -3.98 -7.04 11.09
CA LEU A 110 -5.27 -7.15 11.77
C LEU A 110 -6.00 -8.45 11.39
N GLY A 111 -5.96 -8.83 10.11
CA GLY A 111 -6.51 -10.08 9.62
C GLY A 111 -5.84 -11.31 10.22
N THR A 112 -4.51 -11.32 10.35
CA THR A 112 -3.75 -12.39 11.01
C THR A 112 -4.17 -12.54 12.47
N VAL A 113 -4.26 -11.44 13.22
CA VAL A 113 -4.69 -11.48 14.63
C VAL A 113 -6.08 -12.12 14.77
N ILE A 114 -7.02 -11.79 13.88
CA ILE A 114 -8.37 -12.38 13.88
C ILE A 114 -8.31 -13.88 13.59
N MET A 115 -7.54 -14.28 12.58
CA MET A 115 -7.39 -15.69 12.18
C MET A 115 -6.76 -16.52 13.30
N GLU A 116 -5.69 -16.03 13.92
CA GLU A 116 -5.01 -16.70 15.04
C GLU A 116 -5.97 -16.90 16.23
N ARG A 117 -6.76 -15.87 16.58
CA ARG A 117 -7.78 -15.98 17.63
C ARG A 117 -8.86 -17.01 17.29
N ALA A 118 -9.31 -17.06 16.03
CA ALA A 118 -10.28 -18.05 15.58
C ALA A 118 -9.73 -19.48 15.64
N LEU A 119 -8.48 -19.68 15.22
CA LEU A 119 -7.81 -20.98 15.28
C LEU A 119 -7.56 -21.43 16.73
N SER A 120 -7.16 -20.52 17.61
CA SER A 120 -7.04 -20.81 19.05
C SER A 120 -8.37 -21.27 19.63
N PHE A 121 -9.46 -20.55 19.32
CA PHE A 121 -10.80 -20.92 19.76
C PHE A 121 -11.20 -22.31 19.28
N LEU A 122 -10.85 -22.70 18.04
CA LEU A 122 -11.12 -24.05 17.51
C LEU A 122 -10.24 -25.13 18.16
N GLY A 123 -8.98 -24.81 18.47
CA GLY A 123 -8.06 -25.69 19.19
C GLY A 123 -8.59 -26.07 20.57
N ASP A 124 -9.18 -25.12 21.28
CA ASP A 124 -9.78 -25.32 22.61
C ASP A 124 -10.99 -26.28 22.61
N PHE A 125 -11.67 -26.53 21.47
CA PHE A 125 -12.72 -27.55 21.36
C PHE A 125 -12.18 -28.98 21.18
N GLY A 126 -10.89 -29.12 20.87
CA GLY A 126 -10.24 -30.40 20.60
C GLY A 126 -9.66 -31.11 21.82
N GLU A 127 -9.67 -30.47 23.00
CA GLU A 127 -9.16 -30.98 24.28
C GLU A 127 -10.26 -31.48 25.23
#